data_AF-A0A5C3KWF7-F1
#
_entry.id   AF-A0A5C3KWF7-F1
#
_cell.length_a   1.000
_cell.length_b   1.000
_cell.length_c   1.000
_cell.angle_alpha   90.00
_cell.angle_beta   90.00
_cell.angle_gamma   90.00
#
_symmetry.space_group_name_H-M   'P 1'
#
loop_
_entity.id
_entity.type
_entity.pdbx_description
1 polymer ?
#
loop_
_entity_poly.entity_id
_entity_poly.type
_entity_poly.pdbx_seq_one_letter_code
_entity_poly.pdbx_strand_id
1 'polypeptide(L)'
;MNILHTYRIGQGDAGFNPHDDFHAGLARWVWAEIVQARLDALLEENKYHRIRKQKKILLPSGARRIDLFESPEEYGGKNMLIPVPAADLDLLAAEYDDPALFRFGTEEEVALYTMLYQAIGAPEFVPANGWAIFTEMVSLHLSRLDGTEYS
;
A
#
# COMPACT_ATOMS: atom_id res chain seq x y z
N MET A 1 1.01 3.20 -14.63
CA MET A 1 -0.44 3.47 -14.59
C MET A 1 -0.71 4.45 -13.44
N ASN A 2 -1.58 5.46 -13.64
CA ASN A 2 -1.87 6.46 -12.60
C ASN A 2 -3.07 6.00 -11.75
N ILE A 3 -2.84 5.74 -10.47
CA ILE A 3 -3.87 5.26 -9.52
C ILE A 3 -5.03 6.26 -9.42
N LEU A 4 -4.75 7.56 -9.33
CA LEU A 4 -5.76 8.62 -9.25
C LEU A 4 -6.65 8.68 -10.49
N HIS A 5 -6.06 8.45 -11.67
CA HIS A 5 -6.83 8.43 -12.92
C HIS A 5 -7.81 7.24 -12.96
N THR A 6 -7.36 6.08 -12.50
CA THR A 6 -8.17 4.85 -12.47
C THR A 6 -9.29 4.94 -11.44
N TYR A 7 -8.99 5.51 -10.26
CA TYR A 7 -9.98 5.82 -9.24
C TYR A 7 -11.11 6.71 -9.80
N ARG A 8 -10.75 7.82 -10.45
CA ARG A 8 -11.72 8.80 -10.97
C ARG A 8 -12.60 8.26 -12.10
N ILE A 9 -12.06 7.40 -12.96
CA ILE A 9 -12.83 6.84 -14.09
C ILE A 9 -13.83 5.80 -13.59
N GLY A 10 -13.40 4.84 -12.78
CA GLY A 10 -14.28 3.74 -12.38
C GLY A 10 -15.27 4.07 -11.27
N GLN A 11 -15.21 5.28 -10.69
CA GLN A 11 -16.13 5.69 -9.62
C GLN A 11 -17.60 5.72 -10.08
N GLY A 12 -17.86 6.16 -11.32
CA GLY A 12 -19.22 6.17 -11.89
C GLY A 12 -19.70 4.79 -12.30
N ASP A 13 -18.83 3.98 -12.92
CA ASP A 13 -19.17 2.66 -13.44
C ASP A 13 -19.38 1.62 -12.33
N ALA A 14 -18.74 1.80 -11.16
CA ALA A 14 -18.86 0.90 -10.01
C ALA A 14 -20.13 1.13 -9.16
N GLY A 15 -20.95 2.13 -9.47
CA GLY A 15 -22.12 2.46 -8.66
C GLY A 15 -21.77 2.97 -7.24
N PHE A 16 -20.60 3.60 -7.09
CA PHE A 16 -20.15 4.14 -5.80
C PHE A 16 -21.07 5.28 -5.33
N ASN A 17 -21.61 5.14 -4.11
CA ASN A 17 -22.40 6.18 -3.46
C ASN A 17 -21.58 6.85 -2.34
N PRO A 18 -21.18 8.13 -2.46
CA PRO A 18 -20.43 8.82 -1.43
C PRO A 18 -21.23 9.13 -0.16
N HIS A 19 -22.55 9.01 -0.19
CA HIS A 19 -23.42 9.27 0.97
C HIS A 19 -23.69 8.02 1.81
N ASP A 20 -23.17 6.87 1.38
CA ASP A 20 -23.23 5.63 2.14
C ASP A 20 -21.88 5.40 2.82
N ASP A 21 -21.90 5.39 4.16
CA ASP A 21 -20.71 5.25 4.99
C ASP A 21 -19.99 3.92 4.73
N PHE A 22 -20.73 2.84 4.41
CA PHE A 22 -20.14 1.54 4.06
C PHE A 22 -19.45 1.61 2.71
N HIS A 23 -20.07 2.22 1.69
CA HIS A 23 -19.44 2.39 0.38
C HIS A 23 -18.17 3.25 0.49
N ALA A 24 -18.23 4.36 1.23
CA ALA A 24 -17.10 5.26 1.44
C ALA A 24 -15.95 4.57 2.21
N GLY A 25 -16.27 3.83 3.27
CA GLY A 25 -15.31 3.08 4.08
C GLY A 25 -14.64 1.96 3.28
N LEU A 26 -15.44 1.12 2.63
CA LEU A 26 -14.96 0.00 1.83
C LEU A 26 -14.10 0.46 0.64
N ALA A 27 -14.52 1.50 -0.08
CA ALA A 27 -13.73 2.06 -1.18
C ALA A 27 -12.38 2.59 -0.66
N ARG A 28 -12.37 3.30 0.48
CA ARG A 28 -11.12 3.79 1.08
C ARG A 28 -10.19 2.64 1.45
N TRP A 29 -10.72 1.57 2.04
CA TRP A 29 -9.96 0.38 2.39
C TRP A 29 -9.34 -0.31 1.16
N VAL A 30 -10.15 -0.62 0.14
CA VAL A 30 -9.67 -1.28 -1.10
C VAL A 30 -8.57 -0.45 -1.78
N TRP A 31 -8.76 0.86 -1.90
CA TRP A 31 -7.78 1.72 -2.55
C TRP A 31 -6.52 1.95 -1.71
N ALA A 32 -6.62 1.90 -0.38
CA ALA A 32 -5.45 1.91 0.49
C ALA A 32 -4.57 0.67 0.28
N GLU A 33 -5.16 -0.53 0.24
CA GLU A 33 -4.45 -1.78 -0.03
C GLU A 33 -3.75 -1.77 -1.39
N ILE A 34 -4.41 -1.24 -2.44
CA ILE A 34 -3.82 -1.08 -3.78
C ILE A 34 -2.64 -0.11 -3.76
N VAL A 35 -2.75 1.00 -3.03
CA VAL A 35 -1.65 1.96 -2.89
C VAL A 35 -0.49 1.33 -2.14
N GLN A 36 -0.75 0.61 -1.06
CA GLN A 36 0.26 -0.07 -0.27
C GLN A 36 1.00 -1.12 -1.12
N ALA A 37 0.28 -2.00 -1.82
CA ALA A 37 0.87 -2.98 -2.74
C ALA A 37 1.76 -2.32 -3.81
N ARG A 38 1.36 -1.15 -4.33
CA ARG A 38 2.17 -0.41 -5.30
C ARG A 38 3.40 0.22 -4.66
N LEU A 39 3.30 0.74 -3.43
CA LEU A 39 4.45 1.28 -2.69
C LEU A 39 5.47 0.19 -2.39
N ASP A 40 5.02 -1.00 -1.99
CA ASP A 40 5.88 -2.15 -1.72
C ASP A 40 6.61 -2.60 -2.99
N ALA A 41 5.90 -2.68 -4.13
CA ALA A 41 6.51 -2.96 -5.42
C ALA A 41 7.56 -1.89 -5.82
N LEU A 42 7.25 -0.60 -5.60
CA LEU A 42 8.19 0.49 -5.87
C LEU A 42 9.41 0.46 -4.95
N LEU A 43 9.24 0.09 -3.68
CA LEU A 43 10.33 -0.10 -2.74
C LEU A 43 11.28 -1.19 -3.25
N GLU A 44 10.73 -2.31 -3.70
CA GLU A 44 11.51 -3.42 -4.24
C GLU A 44 12.21 -3.05 -5.55
N GLU A 45 11.50 -2.40 -6.48
CA GLU A 45 12.09 -1.84 -7.71
C GLU A 45 13.26 -0.89 -7.37
N ASN A 46 13.10 -0.03 -6.35
CA ASN A 46 14.10 0.96 -5.95
C ASN A 46 15.37 0.32 -5.37
N LYS A 47 15.22 -0.74 -4.56
CA LYS A 47 16.35 -1.51 -4.02
C LYS A 47 17.25 -2.05 -5.13
N TYR A 48 16.66 -2.59 -6.20
CA TYR A 48 17.42 -3.17 -7.31
C TYR A 48 17.77 -2.18 -8.43
N HIS A 49 17.22 -0.96 -8.40
CA HIS A 49 17.47 0.03 -9.44
C HIS A 49 18.94 0.47 -9.44
N ARG A 50 19.69 -0.02 -10.43
CA ARG A 50 21.09 0.32 -10.65
C ARG A 50 21.20 1.66 -11.38
N ILE A 51 21.90 2.62 -10.79
CA ILE A 51 22.16 3.91 -11.46
C ILE A 51 23.15 3.66 -12.61
N ARG A 52 22.79 4.12 -13.82
CA ARG A 52 23.67 4.01 -14.99
C ARG A 52 25.01 4.68 -14.71
N LYS A 53 26.11 3.97 -14.99
CA LYS A 53 27.47 4.49 -14.83
C LYS A 53 27.70 5.68 -15.77
N GLN A 54 28.06 6.83 -15.22
CA GLN A 54 28.42 8.03 -15.97
C GLN A 54 29.88 8.39 -15.67
N LYS A 55 30.76 8.23 -16.67
CA LYS A 55 32.21 8.44 -16.52
C LYS A 55 32.63 9.89 -16.21
N LYS A 56 31.73 10.87 -16.35
CA LYS A 56 32.05 12.31 -16.29
C LYS A 56 31.58 13.01 -15.01
N ILE A 57 31.02 12.28 -14.03
CA ILE A 57 30.58 12.88 -12.77
C ILE A 57 31.52 12.51 -11.63
N LEU A 58 31.73 13.46 -10.73
CA LEU A 58 32.53 13.30 -9.51
C LEU A 58 31.88 12.33 -8.52
N LEU A 59 30.55 12.19 -8.60
CA LEU A 59 29.77 11.33 -7.72
C LEU A 59 29.86 9.85 -8.12
N PRO A 60 29.83 8.93 -7.15
CA PRO A 60 29.83 7.50 -7.42
C PRO A 60 28.64 7.12 -8.32
N SER A 61 28.93 6.45 -9.44
CA SER A 61 27.93 6.04 -10.43
C SER A 61 28.17 4.60 -10.87
N GLY A 62 27.10 3.89 -11.24
CA GLY A 62 27.19 2.46 -11.62
C GLY A 62 26.91 1.47 -10.50
N ALA A 63 26.51 1.94 -9.32
CA ALA A 63 26.15 1.17 -8.13
C ALA A 63 24.62 1.15 -7.91
N ARG A 64 24.11 0.20 -7.14
CA ARG A 64 22.74 0.29 -6.59
C ARG A 64 22.76 1.24 -5.40
N ARG A 65 21.60 1.81 -5.07
CA ARG A 65 21.48 2.71 -3.91
C ARG A 65 21.84 2.00 -2.61
N ILE A 66 21.46 0.73 -2.46
CA ILE A 66 21.83 -0.10 -1.31
C ILE A 66 23.35 -0.27 -1.20
N ASP A 67 24.05 -0.51 -2.31
CA ASP A 67 25.50 -0.71 -2.30
C ASP A 67 26.24 0.58 -1.88
N LEU A 68 25.73 1.75 -2.30
CA LEU A 68 26.27 3.05 -1.91
C LEU A 68 26.01 3.38 -0.43
N PHE A 69 24.92 2.85 0.13
CA PHE A 69 24.53 3.07 1.52
C PHE A 69 25.27 2.13 2.47
N GLU A 70 25.34 0.84 2.13
CA GLU A 70 25.96 -0.20 2.95
C GLU A 70 27.48 -0.22 2.82
N SER A 71 28.02 0.07 1.64
CA SER A 71 29.46 -0.01 1.35
C SER A 71 29.94 1.19 0.53
N PRO A 72 29.78 2.43 1.05
CA PRO A 72 30.16 3.65 0.34
C PRO A 72 31.64 3.68 -0.07
N GLU A 73 32.52 3.02 0.69
CA GLU A 73 33.97 2.97 0.47
C GLU A 73 34.36 2.28 -0.85
N GLU A 74 33.61 1.24 -1.26
CA GLU A 74 33.83 0.53 -2.52
C GLU A 74 33.59 1.41 -3.76
N TYR A 75 32.89 2.53 -3.57
CA TYR A 75 32.55 3.49 -4.61
C TYR A 75 33.25 4.84 -4.42
N GLY A 76 34.26 4.92 -3.54
CA GLY A 76 35.02 6.15 -3.28
C GLY A 76 34.28 7.16 -2.39
N GLY A 77 33.20 6.75 -1.75
CA GLY A 77 32.54 7.49 -0.67
C GLY A 77 33.17 7.21 0.70
N LYS A 78 32.58 7.79 1.74
CA LYS A 78 32.90 7.51 3.15
C LYS A 78 31.61 7.17 3.88
N ASN A 79 31.66 6.22 4.81
CA ASN A 79 30.52 5.97 5.68
C ASN A 79 30.35 7.16 6.64
N MET A 80 29.23 7.86 6.52
CA MET A 80 28.88 9.02 7.34
C MET A 80 27.62 8.77 8.17
N LEU A 81 27.25 7.50 8.35
CA LEU A 81 26.14 7.11 9.21
C LEU A 81 26.51 7.38 10.67
N ILE A 82 25.56 7.90 11.43
CA ILE A 82 25.66 8.03 12.88
C ILE A 82 25.04 6.77 13.48
N PRO A 83 25.80 5.94 14.22
CA PRO A 83 25.25 4.75 14.84
C PRO A 83 24.26 5.17 15.92
N VAL A 84 23.01 4.76 15.77
CA VAL A 84 21.95 4.95 16.78
C VAL A 84 21.81 3.64 17.56
N PRO A 85 21.83 3.67 18.91
CA PRO A 85 21.55 2.49 19.72
C PRO A 85 20.18 1.88 19.39
N ALA A 86 20.11 0.55 19.28
CA ALA A 86 18.87 -0.14 18.97
C ALA A 86 17.74 0.16 19.99
N ALA A 87 18.09 0.34 21.27
CA ALA A 87 17.14 0.71 22.31
C ALA A 87 16.44 2.06 22.04
N ASP A 88 17.13 3.03 21.44
CA ASP A 88 16.54 4.32 21.10
C ASP A 88 15.60 4.18 19.89
N LEU A 89 15.91 3.28 18.95
CA LEU A 89 15.02 2.96 17.83
C LEU A 89 13.75 2.26 18.33
N ASP A 90 13.87 1.32 19.27
CA ASP A 90 12.72 0.62 19.86
C ASP A 90 11.81 1.59 20.63
N LEU A 91 12.38 2.56 21.36
CA LEU A 91 11.63 3.60 22.04
C LEU A 91 10.89 4.52 21.05
N LEU A 92 11.58 4.97 19.99
CA LEU A 92 10.97 5.78 18.94
C LEU A 92 9.86 5.02 18.21
N ALA A 93 10.05 3.73 17.94
CA ALA A 93 9.00 2.89 17.37
C ALA A 93 7.81 2.77 18.33
N ALA A 94 8.03 2.48 19.61
CA ALA A 94 6.95 2.39 20.58
C ALA A 94 6.17 3.71 20.78
N GLU A 95 6.84 4.86 20.62
CA GLU A 95 6.22 6.19 20.79
C GLU A 95 5.48 6.67 19.53
N TYR A 96 5.99 6.38 18.33
CA TYR A 96 5.50 6.96 17.08
C TYR A 96 4.94 5.95 16.07
N ASP A 97 5.26 4.67 16.19
CA ASP A 97 4.79 3.61 15.30
C ASP A 97 3.47 3.04 15.84
N ASP A 98 2.41 3.84 15.78
CA ASP A 98 1.04 3.37 16.03
C ASP A 98 0.49 2.73 14.75
N PRO A 99 0.30 1.39 14.70
CA PRO A 99 -0.23 0.70 13.53
C PRO A 99 -1.63 1.18 13.15
N ALA A 100 -2.37 1.79 14.09
CA ALA A 100 -3.68 2.36 13.81
C ALA A 100 -3.61 3.57 12.86
N LEU A 101 -2.48 4.28 12.78
CA LEU A 101 -2.30 5.41 11.85
C LEU A 101 -2.37 4.99 10.39
N PHE A 102 -2.04 3.74 10.09
CA PHE A 102 -2.08 3.17 8.74
C PHE A 102 -3.32 2.29 8.50
N ARG A 103 -4.22 2.20 9.47
CA ARG A 103 -5.48 1.45 9.36
C ARG A 103 -6.58 2.35 8.81
N PHE A 104 -7.16 1.95 7.68
CA PHE A 104 -8.25 2.69 7.05
C PHE A 104 -9.61 2.12 7.47
N GLY A 105 -10.15 2.63 8.59
CA GLY A 105 -11.43 2.22 9.18
C GLY A 105 -11.29 1.83 10.65
N THR A 106 -12.41 1.53 11.30
CA THR A 106 -12.40 0.91 12.64
C THR A 106 -11.93 -0.54 12.57
N GLU A 107 -11.63 -1.15 13.73
CA GLU A 107 -11.19 -2.55 13.77
C GLU A 107 -12.27 -3.51 13.27
N GLU A 108 -13.53 -3.23 13.60
CA GLU A 108 -14.69 -4.00 13.17
C GLU A 108 -14.92 -3.87 11.66
N GLU A 109 -14.78 -2.66 11.12
CA GLU A 109 -14.89 -2.39 9.68
C GLU A 109 -13.79 -3.14 8.91
N VAL A 110 -12.54 -3.03 9.35
CA VAL A 110 -11.41 -3.71 8.71
C VAL A 110 -11.56 -5.22 8.78
N ALA A 111 -12.02 -5.78 9.91
CA ALA A 111 -12.31 -7.20 10.03
C ALA A 111 -13.40 -7.64 9.04
N LEU A 112 -14.47 -6.87 8.92
CA LEU A 112 -15.56 -7.13 7.97
C LEU A 112 -15.07 -7.07 6.52
N TYR A 113 -14.31 -6.04 6.15
CA TYR A 113 -13.75 -5.89 4.80
C TYR A 113 -12.78 -7.02 4.47
N THR A 114 -11.91 -7.39 5.41
CA THR A 114 -10.98 -8.52 5.25
C THR A 114 -11.74 -9.82 5.03
N MET A 115 -12.81 -10.08 5.79
CA MET A 115 -13.66 -11.26 5.60
C MET A 115 -14.36 -11.28 4.25
N LEU A 116 -14.90 -10.14 3.80
CA LEU A 116 -15.53 -10.02 2.47
C LEU A 116 -14.51 -10.25 1.36
N TYR A 117 -13.30 -9.71 1.49
CA TYR A 117 -12.22 -9.84 0.53
C TYR A 117 -11.71 -11.29 0.43
N GLN A 118 -11.58 -11.98 1.56
CA GLN A 118 -11.27 -13.42 1.56
C GLN A 118 -12.39 -14.25 0.92
N ALA A 119 -13.65 -13.87 1.13
CA ALA A 119 -14.79 -14.60 0.60
C ALA A 119 -14.95 -14.48 -0.93
N ILE A 120 -14.49 -13.39 -1.54
CA ILE A 120 -14.42 -13.24 -3.01
C ILE A 120 -13.18 -13.92 -3.62
N GLY A 121 -12.35 -14.59 -2.81
CA GLY A 121 -11.19 -15.34 -3.28
C GLY A 121 -9.86 -14.58 -3.25
N ALA A 122 -9.79 -13.46 -2.54
CA ALA A 122 -8.58 -12.64 -2.37
C ALA A 122 -7.86 -12.29 -3.70
N PRO A 123 -8.55 -11.62 -4.64
CA PRO A 123 -7.96 -11.21 -5.92
C PRO A 123 -6.84 -10.18 -5.74
N GLU A 124 -5.82 -10.22 -6.61
CA GLU A 124 -4.65 -9.33 -6.51
C GLU A 124 -5.03 -7.83 -6.50
N PHE A 125 -4.44 -7.07 -5.57
CA PHE A 125 -4.65 -5.62 -5.42
C PHE A 125 -3.95 -4.82 -6.51
N VAL A 126 -4.57 -4.79 -7.69
CA VAL A 126 -4.10 -4.03 -8.85
C VAL A 126 -5.07 -2.88 -9.14
N PRO A 127 -4.59 -1.68 -9.52
CA PRO A 127 -5.48 -0.55 -9.83
C PRO A 127 -6.55 -0.86 -10.87
N ALA A 128 -6.28 -1.77 -11.82
CA ALA A 128 -7.24 -2.21 -12.83
C ALA A 128 -8.43 -2.99 -12.24
N ASN A 129 -8.23 -3.70 -11.13
CA ASN A 129 -9.24 -4.55 -10.49
C ASN A 129 -9.92 -3.86 -9.31
N GLY A 130 -9.43 -2.69 -8.85
CA GLY A 130 -9.87 -2.09 -7.59
C GLY A 130 -11.38 -1.86 -7.49
N TRP A 131 -12.00 -1.34 -8.56
CA TRP A 131 -13.46 -1.16 -8.59
C TRP A 131 -14.23 -2.47 -8.77
N ALA A 132 -13.67 -3.48 -9.45
CA ALA A 132 -14.29 -4.79 -9.57
C ALA A 132 -14.34 -5.51 -8.21
N ILE A 133 -13.23 -5.46 -7.45
CA ILE A 133 -13.13 -5.96 -6.08
C ILE A 133 -14.18 -5.27 -5.19
N PHE A 134 -14.28 -3.95 -5.27
CA PHE A 134 -15.29 -3.18 -4.54
C PHE A 134 -16.71 -3.66 -4.86
N THR A 135 -17.08 -3.76 -6.14
CA THR A 135 -18.42 -4.17 -6.56
C THR A 135 -18.76 -5.60 -6.12
N GLU A 136 -17.81 -6.53 -6.20
CA GLU A 136 -18.00 -7.90 -5.73
C GLU A 136 -18.21 -7.96 -4.21
N MET A 137 -17.42 -7.20 -3.44
CA MET A 137 -17.57 -7.12 -1.98
C MET A 137 -18.92 -6.50 -1.57
N VAL A 138 -19.36 -5.44 -2.26
CA VAL A 138 -20.69 -4.82 -2.04
C VAL A 138 -21.81 -5.81 -2.38
N SER A 139 -21.74 -6.47 -3.54
CA SER A 139 -22.74 -7.45 -3.95
C SER A 139 -22.83 -8.62 -2.96
N LEU A 140 -21.69 -9.11 -2.49
CA LEU A 140 -21.64 -10.15 -1.47
C LEU A 140 -22.24 -9.67 -0.14
N HIS A 141 -21.95 -8.44 0.28
CA HIS A 141 -22.52 -7.86 1.50
C HIS A 141 -24.05 -7.75 1.43
N LEU A 142 -24.58 -7.22 0.32
CA LEU A 142 -26.03 -7.12 0.08
C LEU A 142 -26.71 -8.50 0.08
N SER A 143 -26.11 -9.49 -0.60
CA SER A 143 -26.65 -10.86 -0.62
C SER A 143 -26.74 -11.50 0.77
N ARG A 144 -25.83 -11.14 1.67
CA ARG A 144 -25.84 -11.62 3.06
C ARG A 144 -26.94 -10.96 3.88
N LEU A 145 -27.20 -9.68 3.66
CA LEU A 145 -28.28 -8.94 4.33
C LEU A 145 -29.66 -9.50 3.94
N ASP A 146 -29.89 -9.70 2.64
CA ASP A 146 -31.14 -10.27 2.11
C ASP A 146 -31.41 -11.70 2.62
N GLY A 147 -30.34 -12.47 2.87
CA GLY A 147 -30.43 -13.82 3.42
C GLY A 147 -30.79 -13.87 4.92
N THR A 148 -30.58 -12.78 5.66
CA THR A 148 -30.90 -12.68 7.10
C THR A 148 -32.34 -12.28 7.38
N GLU A 149 -33.07 -11.68 6.43
CA GLU A 149 -34.47 -11.27 6.64
C GLU A 149 -35.50 -12.41 6.49
N TYR A 150 -35.06 -13.63 6.15
CA TYR A 150 -35.93 -14.80 5.97
C TYR A 150 -35.62 -15.99 6.90
N SER A 151 -34.95 -15.78 8.03
CA SER A 151 -34.74 -16.81 9.06
C SER A 151 -35.42 -16.50 10.40
#